data_AF-A0A6B3HH85-F1
#
_entry.id   AF-A0A6B3HH85-F1
#
_cell.length_a   1.000
_cell.length_b   1.000
_cell.length_c   1.000
_cell.angle_alpha   90.00
_cell.angle_beta   90.00
_cell.angle_gamma   90.00
#
_symmetry.space_group_name_H-M   'P 1'
#
loop_
_entity.id
_entity.type
_entity.pdbx_description
1 polymer ?
#
loop_
_entity_poly.entity_id
_entity_poly.type
_entity_poly.pdbx_seq_one_letter_code
_entity_poly.pdbx_strand_id
1 'polypeptide(L)' 'LARLAVAGFDVAAAAAGQHPACALLPQEADEAGVSTLVWRRHRPFHPERLFHALEDLSCAAARSRGR' A
#
# COMPACT_ATOMS: atom_id res chain seq x y z
N LEU A 1 0.09 -25.86 -9.24
CA LEU A 1 -0.47 -24.67 -8.55
C LEU A 1 0.62 -23.79 -7.96
N ALA A 2 1.42 -24.24 -6.98
CA ALA A 2 2.50 -23.44 -6.39
C ALA A 2 3.47 -22.80 -7.40
N ARG A 3 3.91 -23.55 -8.43
CA ARG A 3 4.82 -23.05 -9.47
C ARG A 3 4.23 -21.91 -10.30
N LEU A 4 2.92 -21.92 -10.55
CA LEU A 4 2.22 -20.84 -11.27
C LEU A 4 2.08 -19.59 -10.40
N ALA A 5 1.98 -19.73 -9.07
CA ALA A 5 1.90 -18.61 -8.14
C ALA A 5 3.22 -17.81 -8.02
N VAL A 6 4.37 -18.41 -8.36
CA VAL A 6 5.69 -17.75 -8.34
C VAL A 6 6.29 -17.51 -9.73
N ALA A 7 5.77 -18.12 -10.80
CA ALA A 7 6.36 -18.04 -12.14
C ALA A 7 6.28 -16.67 -12.84
N GLY A 8 5.76 -15.64 -12.19
CA GLY A 8 5.75 -14.26 -12.69
C GLY A 8 6.06 -13.21 -11.62
N PHE A 9 6.42 -13.64 -10.41
CA PHE A 9 6.70 -12.73 -9.31
C PHE A 9 8.21 -12.49 -9.20
N ASP A 10 8.64 -11.30 -9.59
CA ASP A 10 10.03 -10.87 -9.43
C ASP A 10 10.27 -10.45 -7.97
N VAL A 11 10.83 -11.40 -7.21
CA VAL A 11 11.19 -11.22 -5.80
C VAL A 11 12.22 -10.10 -5.62
N ALA A 12 13.16 -9.94 -6.55
CA ALA A 12 14.21 -8.93 -6.46
C ALA A 12 13.64 -7.52 -6.67
N ALA A 13 12.76 -7.36 -7.67
CA ALA A 13 12.03 -6.11 -7.89
C ALA A 13 11.11 -5.78 -6.70
N ALA A 14 10.41 -6.78 -6.14
CA ALA A 14 9.58 -6.59 -4.96
C ALA A 14 10.39 -6.15 -3.73
N ALA A 15 11.58 -6.73 -3.52
CA ALA A 15 12.50 -6.34 -2.44
C ALA A 15 13.06 -4.92 -2.64
N ALA A 16 13.41 -4.54 -3.87
CA ALA A 16 13.86 -3.19 -4.19
C ALA A 16 12.79 -2.12 -3.88
N GLY A 17 11.50 -2.42 -4.12
CA GLY A 17 10.37 -1.56 -3.74
C GLY A 17 10.14 -1.41 -2.22
N GLN A 18 10.85 -2.18 -1.40
CA GLN A 18 10.87 -2.03 0.07
C GLN A 18 12.09 -1.23 0.57
N HIS A 19 13.08 -0.94 -0.27
CA HIS A 19 14.26 -0.19 0.13
C HIS A 19 13.89 1.27 0.46
N PRO A 20 14.21 1.79 1.65
CA PRO A 20 13.75 3.13 2.08
C PRO A 20 14.29 4.26 1.20
N ALA A 21 15.47 4.10 0.58
CA ALA A 21 16.00 5.09 -0.37
C ALA A 21 15.33 5.02 -1.76
N CYS A 22 14.62 3.93 -2.07
CA CYS A 22 13.84 3.75 -3.29
C CYS A 22 12.33 3.84 -3.04
N ALA A 23 11.93 4.19 -1.80
CA ALA A 23 10.54 4.31 -1.43
C ALA A 23 9.94 5.50 -2.19
N LEU A 24 9.31 5.21 -3.32
CA LEU A 24 8.38 6.14 -3.95
C LEU A 24 7.31 6.45 -2.89
N LEU A 25 7.24 7.70 -2.48
CA LEU A 25 6.10 8.18 -1.72
C LEU A 25 4.86 7.84 -2.56
N PRO A 26 3.79 7.27 -1.95
CA PRO A 26 2.56 6.99 -2.67
C PRO A 26 2.17 8.20 -3.51
N GLN A 27 2.04 7.99 -4.82
CA GLN A 27 1.47 8.95 -5.75
C GLN A 27 0.06 8.50 -6.05
N GLU A 28 -0.83 9.46 -6.29
CA GLU A 28 -2.15 9.12 -6.79
C GLU A 28 -2.00 8.47 -8.17
N ALA A 29 -2.62 7.31 -8.33
CA ALA A 29 -2.55 6.52 -9.55
C ALA A 29 -3.83 5.70 -9.66
N ASP A 30 -4.28 5.44 -10.88
CA ASP A 30 -5.41 4.56 -11.16
C ASP A 30 -5.10 3.79 -12.44
N GLU A 31 -4.79 2.50 -12.29
CA GLU A 31 -4.41 1.64 -13.39
C GLU A 31 -4.80 0.19 -13.09
N ALA A 32 -5.16 -0.57 -14.13
CA ALA A 32 -5.56 -1.97 -14.01
C ALA A 32 -6.67 -2.23 -12.98
N GLY A 33 -7.56 -1.25 -12.76
CA GLY A 33 -8.64 -1.33 -11.77
C GLY A 33 -8.18 -1.21 -10.31
N VAL A 34 -6.95 -0.74 -10.08
CA VAL A 34 -6.38 -0.51 -8.75
C VAL A 34 -6.01 0.97 -8.59
N SER A 35 -6.60 1.60 -7.59
CA SER A 35 -6.36 3.01 -7.27
C SER A 35 -5.41 3.15 -6.07
N THR A 36 -4.45 4.06 -6.16
CA THR A 36 -3.62 4.51 -5.03
C THR A 36 -4.13 5.86 -4.55
N LEU A 37 -4.51 5.95 -3.27
CA LEU A 37 -4.99 7.17 -2.63
C LEU A 37 -3.95 7.71 -1.66
N VAL A 38 -3.70 9.03 -1.71
CA VAL A 38 -2.67 9.69 -0.89
C VAL A 38 -3.31 10.75 0.01
N TRP A 39 -3.48 10.43 1.28
CA TRP A 39 -4.00 11.40 2.24
C TRP A 39 -2.88 12.29 2.81
N ARG A 40 -3.00 13.61 2.65
CA ARG A 40 -2.06 14.60 3.20
C ARG A 40 -2.80 15.68 3.98
N ARG A 41 -2.56 15.78 5.28
CA ARG A 41 -3.01 16.87 6.15
C ARG A 41 -1.98 17.18 7.22
N HIS A 42 -2.00 18.41 7.74
CA HIS A 42 -1.10 18.84 8.82
C HIS A 42 -1.49 18.30 10.19
N ARG A 43 -2.79 18.08 10.43
CA ARG A 43 -3.29 17.50 11.68
C ARG A 43 -3.26 15.97 11.55
N PRO A 44 -2.79 15.25 12.59
CA PRO A 44 -2.85 13.79 12.59
C PRO A 44 -4.31 13.31 12.60
N PHE A 45 -4.52 12.03 12.28
CA PHE A 45 -5.81 11.39 12.48
C PHE A 45 -6.20 11.36 13.96
N HIS A 46 -7.50 11.38 14.24
CA HIS A 46 -7.97 11.08 15.58
C HIS A 46 -7.75 9.58 15.84
N PRO A 47 -7.05 9.19 16.92
CA PRO A 47 -6.63 7.80 17.13
C PRO A 47 -7.79 6.80 17.10
N GLU A 48 -8.85 7.06 17.86
CA GLU A 48 -9.98 6.15 17.99
C GLU A 48 -10.78 5.98 16.68
N ARG A 49 -11.07 7.10 15.99
CA ARG A 49 -11.73 7.05 14.68
C ARG A 49 -10.89 6.31 13.63
N LEU A 50 -9.56 6.48 13.67
CA LEU A 50 -8.68 5.73 12.78
C LEU A 50 -8.75 4.23 13.11
N PHE A 51 -8.66 3.89 14.40
CA PHE A 51 -8.75 2.50 14.86
C PHE A 51 -10.03 1.82 14.39
N HIS A 52 -11.18 2.47 14.55
CA HIS A 52 -12.45 1.94 14.04
C HIS A 52 -12.50 1.76 12.53
N ALA A 53 -11.81 2.60 11.76
CA ALA A 53 -11.77 2.48 10.30
C ALA A 53 -10.73 1.46 9.79
N LEU A 54 -9.81 0.98 10.64
CA LEU A 54 -8.72 0.09 10.20
C LEU A 54 -9.23 -1.24 9.67
N GLU A 55 -10.34 -1.76 10.20
CA GLU A 55 -10.93 -3.02 9.73
C GLU A 55 -11.37 -2.91 8.27
N ASP A 56 -12.20 -1.89 7.95
CA ASP A 56 -12.65 -1.62 6.58
C ASP A 56 -11.48 -1.36 5.63
N LEU A 57 -10.52 -0.55 6.07
CA LEU A 57 -9.34 -0.21 5.27
C LEU A 57 -8.46 -1.43 4.98
N SER A 58 -8.29 -2.32 5.95
CA SER A 58 -7.47 -3.53 5.78
C SER A 58 -8.14 -4.57 4.88
N CYS A 59 -9.47 -4.60 4.87
CA CYS A 59 -10.25 -5.44 3.95
C CYS A 59 -10.23 -4.92 2.52
N ALA A 60 -10.26 -3.60 2.33
CA ALA A 60 -10.37 -2.98 1.01
C ALA A 60 -9.02 -2.74 0.31
N ALA A 61 -7.94 -2.49 1.07
CA ALA A 61 -6.65 -2.10 0.52
C ALA A 61 -5.66 -3.28 0.48
N ALA A 62 -5.08 -3.54 -0.70
CA ALA A 62 -4.02 -4.54 -0.83
C ALA A 62 -2.74 -4.16 -0.06
N ARG A 63 -2.44 -2.85 0.05
CA ARG A 63 -1.26 -2.31 0.73
C ARG A 63 -1.56 -0.92 1.29
N SER A 64 -1.05 -0.61 2.48
CA SER A 64 -1.09 0.74 3.05
C SER A 64 0.26 1.08 3.68
N ARG A 65 0.62 2.37 3.71
CA ARG A 65 1.80 2.91 4.42
C ARG A 65 1.50 4.31 4.94
N GLY A 66 1.99 4.59 6.15
CA GLY A 66 1.99 5.93 6.76
C GLY A 66 3.43 6.46 6.91
N ARG A 67 3.53 7.77 7.17
CA ARG A 67 4.76 8.43 7.64
C ARG A 67 4.50 8.99 9.02
#